data_AF-A0A1M3NRS4-F1
#
_entry.id   AF-A0A1M3NRS4-F1
#
_cell.length_a   1.000
_cell.length_b   1.000
_cell.length_c   1.000
_cell.angle_alpha   90.00
_cell.angle_beta   90.00
_cell.angle_gamma   90.00
#
_symmetry.space_group_name_H-M   'P 1'
#
loop_
_entity.id
_entity.type
_entity.pdbx_description
1 polymer ?
#
loop_
_entity_poly.entity_id
_entity_poly.type
_entity_poly.pdbx_seq_one_letter_code
_entity_poly.pdbx_strand_id
1 'polypeptide(L)'
;MQRRKFSREFKLEVVRLVKDRGVAVAQAARDLDVHENMLRKWVRELSADLQHAFPGHGQLKPEQQEIDRLRKEVAKLKAERDILKRAAAYFAREAI
;
A
#
# COMPACT_ATOMS: atom_id res chain seq x y z
N MET A 1 -10.10 -3.29 -23.44
CA MET A 1 -9.38 -2.01 -23.38
C MET A 1 -8.15 -2.18 -22.50
N GLN A 2 -6.94 -2.06 -23.05
CA GLN A 2 -5.70 -2.26 -22.29
C GLN A 2 -5.38 -1.00 -21.49
N ARG A 3 -5.13 -1.15 -20.18
CA ARG A 3 -4.79 -0.02 -19.31
C ARG A 3 -3.34 0.39 -19.57
N ARG A 4 -3.11 1.66 -19.94
CA ARG A 4 -1.76 2.22 -20.09
C ARG A 4 -0.98 2.06 -18.78
N LYS A 5 0.23 1.52 -18.87
CA LYS A 5 1.18 1.42 -17.76
C LYS A 5 2.23 2.51 -17.94
N PHE A 6 2.46 3.28 -16.88
CA PHE A 6 3.48 4.31 -16.83
C PHE A 6 4.60 3.87 -15.89
N SER A 7 5.84 4.06 -16.31
CA SER A 7 7.02 3.76 -15.50
C SER A 7 7.10 4.69 -14.28
N ARG A 8 7.93 4.34 -13.29
CA ARG A 8 8.11 5.17 -12.09
C ARG A 8 8.79 6.48 -12.45
N GLU A 9 9.78 6.42 -13.33
CA GLU A 9 10.59 7.53 -13.82
C GLU A 9 9.69 8.56 -14.50
N PHE A 10 8.81 8.10 -15.40
CA PHE A 10 7.83 8.97 -16.05
C PHE A 10 6.95 9.70 -15.03
N LYS A 11 6.38 8.96 -14.05
CA LYS A 11 5.53 9.59 -13.02
C LYS A 11 6.30 10.62 -12.19
N LEU A 12 7.57 10.38 -11.89
CA LEU A 12 8.41 11.33 -11.15
C LEU A 12 8.64 12.60 -11.96
N GLU A 13 9.03 12.49 -13.23
CA GLU A 13 9.26 13.65 -14.09
C GLU A 13 7.99 14.50 -14.25
N VAL A 14 6.85 13.84 -14.40
CA VAL A 14 5.56 14.51 -14.52
C VAL A 14 5.19 15.27 -13.24
N VAL A 15 5.38 14.66 -12.06
CA VAL A 15 5.15 15.35 -10.79
C VAL A 15 6.15 16.49 -10.60
N ARG A 16 7.40 16.32 -11.04
CA ARG A 16 8.43 17.36 -11.01
C ARG A 16 8.07 18.57 -11.88
N LEU A 17 7.52 18.33 -13.07
CA LEU A 17 7.03 19.38 -13.96
C LEU A 17 5.96 20.25 -13.28
N VAL A 18 5.05 19.61 -12.52
CA VAL A 18 3.98 20.30 -11.80
C VAL A 18 4.50 21.04 -10.56
N LYS A 19 5.33 20.39 -9.74
CA LYS A 19 5.79 20.95 -8.46
C LYS A 19 6.95 21.92 -8.59
N ASP A 20 7.98 21.57 -9.36
CA ASP A 20 9.21 22.35 -9.43
C ASP A 20 9.10 23.46 -10.47
N ARG A 21 8.45 23.18 -11.61
CA ARG A 21 8.33 24.13 -12.72
C ARG A 21 7.00 24.90 -12.72
N GLY A 22 6.12 24.61 -11.77
CA GLY A 22 4.85 25.32 -11.59
C GLY A 22 3.84 25.12 -12.72
N VAL A 23 4.00 24.07 -13.55
CA VAL A 23 3.05 23.80 -14.64
C VAL A 23 1.71 23.36 -14.06
N ALA A 24 0.63 23.99 -14.51
CA ALA A 24 -0.72 23.62 -14.10
C ALA A 24 -1.00 22.14 -14.42
N VAL A 25 -1.60 21.42 -13.47
CA VAL A 25 -1.95 19.99 -13.61
C VAL A 25 -2.73 19.74 -14.89
N ALA A 26 -3.73 20.57 -15.20
CA ALA A 26 -4.55 20.46 -16.40
C ALA A 26 -3.77 20.68 -17.70
N GLN A 27 -2.72 21.51 -17.68
CA GLN A 27 -1.84 21.71 -18.83
C GLN A 27 -0.96 20.47 -19.04
N ALA A 28 -0.27 20.03 -17.99
CA ALA A 28 0.56 18.83 -18.04
C ALA A 28 -0.23 17.58 -18.44
N ALA A 29 -1.47 17.43 -17.97
CA ALA A 29 -2.33 16.31 -18.34
C ALA A 29 -2.63 16.28 -19.85
N ARG A 30 -2.90 17.45 -20.45
CA ARG A 30 -3.15 17.58 -21.89
C ARG A 30 -1.90 17.30 -22.71
N ASP A 31 -0.78 17.90 -22.33
CA ASP A 31 0.49 17.79 -23.08
C ASP A 31 1.05 16.37 -23.09
N LEU A 32 0.81 15.62 -22.00
CA LEU A 32 1.33 14.25 -21.82
C LEU A 32 0.31 13.16 -22.15
N ASP A 33 -0.91 13.55 -22.56
CA ASP A 33 -2.04 12.66 -22.80
C ASP A 33 -2.29 11.72 -21.59
N VAL A 34 -2.36 12.32 -20.39
CA VAL A 34 -2.63 11.64 -19.12
C VAL A 34 -3.89 12.22 -18.51
N HIS A 35 -4.75 11.39 -17.97
CA HIS A 35 -5.96 11.85 -17.30
C HIS A 35 -5.61 12.69 -16.05
N GLU A 36 -6.22 13.87 -15.91
CA GLU A 36 -5.87 14.84 -14.86
C GLU A 36 -5.96 14.27 -13.43
N ASN A 37 -7.03 13.52 -13.12
CA ASN A 37 -7.18 12.78 -11.86
C ASN A 37 -6.00 11.85 -11.54
N MET A 38 -5.40 11.23 -12.56
CA MET A 38 -4.23 10.36 -12.38
C MET A 38 -3.00 11.18 -12.00
N LEU A 39 -2.81 12.33 -12.66
CA LEU A 39 -1.74 13.28 -12.34
C LEU A 39 -1.85 13.81 -10.90
N ARG A 40 -3.06 14.25 -10.50
CA ARG A 40 -3.34 14.71 -9.12
C ARG A 40 -3.05 13.62 -8.10
N LYS A 41 -3.43 12.37 -8.41
CA LYS A 41 -3.13 11.21 -7.58
C LYS A 41 -1.61 11.01 -7.43
N TRP A 42 -0.86 11.11 -8.52
CA TRP A 42 0.60 10.97 -8.46
C TRP A 42 1.28 12.06 -7.63
N VAL A 43 0.85 13.31 -7.80
CA VAL A 43 1.37 14.44 -6.99
C VAL A 43 1.10 14.19 -5.51
N ARG A 44 -0.09 13.71 -5.14
CA ARG A 44 -0.45 13.37 -3.76
C ARG A 44 0.37 12.19 -3.23
N GLU A 45 0.50 11.11 -3.98
CA GLU A 45 1.26 9.92 -3.58
C GLU A 45 2.74 10.25 -3.33
N LEU A 46 3.37 11.01 -4.22
CA LEU A 46 4.76 11.42 -4.05
C LEU A 46 4.95 12.39 -2.88
N SER A 47 3.95 13.25 -2.61
CA SER A 47 4.01 14.17 -1.46
C SER A 47 3.85 13.45 -0.12
N ALA A 48 3.11 12.34 -0.09
CA ALA A 48 2.90 11.56 1.12
C ALA A 48 4.10 10.65 1.45
N ASP A 49 4.76 10.09 0.42
CA ASP A 49 5.85 9.14 0.60
C ASP A 49 6.74 9.10 -0.65
N LEU A 50 7.89 9.77 -0.59
CA LEU A 50 8.85 9.85 -1.70
C LEU A 50 9.44 8.49 -2.08
N GLN A 51 9.65 7.61 -1.11
CA GLN A 51 10.30 6.31 -1.36
C GLN A 51 9.30 5.31 -1.95
N HIS A 52 8.11 5.21 -1.36
CA HIS A 52 7.10 4.21 -1.75
C HIS A 52 5.96 4.77 -2.60
N ALA A 53 6.18 5.90 -3.28
CA ALA A 53 5.22 6.46 -4.23
C ALA A 53 4.91 5.49 -5.37
N PHE A 54 3.67 5.56 -5.87
CA PHE A 54 3.18 4.80 -7.03
C PHE A 54 3.22 3.26 -6.86
N PRO A 55 2.76 2.69 -5.74
CA PRO A 55 2.85 1.24 -5.50
C PRO A 55 2.12 0.41 -6.57
N GLY A 56 1.17 1.03 -7.29
CA GLY A 56 0.36 0.36 -8.31
C GLY A 56 -0.95 -0.17 -7.72
N HIS A 57 -1.77 -0.79 -8.58
CA HIS A 57 -3.05 -1.34 -8.13
C HIS A 57 -2.83 -2.66 -7.39
N GLY A 58 -3.37 -2.78 -6.17
CA GLY A 58 -3.32 -4.01 -5.38
C GLY A 58 -2.01 -4.28 -4.65
N GLN A 59 -1.03 -3.37 -4.76
CA GLN A 59 0.24 -3.46 -4.03
C GLN A 59 0.11 -2.68 -2.73
N LEU A 60 0.17 -3.39 -1.61
CA LEU A 60 0.27 -2.78 -0.29
C LEU A 60 1.67 -2.17 -0.14
N LYS A 61 1.78 -1.04 0.57
CA LYS A 61 3.09 -0.53 1.00
C LYS A 61 3.83 -1.62 1.79
N PRO A 62 5.17 -1.67 1.75
CA PRO A 62 5.94 -2.68 2.50
C PRO A 62 5.55 -2.74 3.98
N GLU A 63 5.37 -1.58 4.62
CA GLU A 63 4.89 -1.48 6.00
C GLU A 63 3.50 -2.12 6.19
N GLN A 64 2.59 -1.90 5.25
CA GLN A 64 1.24 -2.46 5.32
C GLN A 64 1.24 -3.98 5.07
N GLN A 65 2.15 -4.49 4.24
CA GLN A 65 2.35 -5.94 4.07
C GLN A 65 2.83 -6.58 5.37
N GLU A 66 3.79 -5.95 6.04
CA GLU A 66 4.32 -6.45 7.31
C GLU A 66 3.26 -6.38 8.42
N ILE A 67 2.46 -5.31 8.49
CA ILE A 67 1.32 -5.21 9.41
C ILE A 67 0.35 -6.38 9.20
N ASP A 68 0.01 -6.69 7.96
CA ASP A 68 -0.93 -7.77 7.66
C ASP A 68 -0.33 -9.16 7.98
N ARG A 69 0.98 -9.34 7.74
CA ARG A 69 1.70 -10.55 8.15
C ARG A 69 1.68 -10.72 9.67
N LEU A 70 2.05 -9.68 10.41
CA LEU A 70 2.07 -9.70 11.87
C LEU A 70 0.68 -9.94 12.45
N ARG A 71 -0.37 -9.35 11.86
CA ARG A 71 -1.76 -9.61 12.27
C ARG A 71 -2.15 -11.08 12.13
N LYS A 72 -1.76 -11.73 11.02
CA LYS A 72 -2.01 -13.17 10.81
C LYS A 72 -1.24 -14.02 11.81
N GLU A 73 0.01 -13.68 12.08
CA GLU A 73 0.84 -14.39 13.06
C GLU A 73 0.28 -14.27 14.48
N VAL A 74 -0.10 -13.06 14.89
CA VAL A 74 -0.77 -12.83 16.19
C VAL A 74 -2.07 -13.62 16.30
N ALA A 75 -2.87 -13.69 15.23
CA ALA A 75 -4.11 -14.47 15.23
C ALA A 75 -3.82 -15.98 15.40
N LYS A 76 -2.82 -16.50 14.68
CA LYS A 76 -2.37 -17.89 14.79
C LYS A 76 -1.89 -18.22 16.21
N LEU A 77 -0.99 -17.40 16.75
CA LEU A 77 -0.44 -17.60 18.09
C LEU A 77 -1.51 -17.54 19.17
N LYS A 78 -2.49 -16.63 19.04
CA LYS A 78 -3.62 -16.57 19.97
C LYS A 78 -4.45 -17.85 19.93
N ALA A 79 -4.73 -18.37 18.75
CA ALA A 79 -5.48 -19.62 18.58
C ALA A 79 -4.74 -20.82 19.18
N GLU A 80 -3.44 -20.97 18.91
CA GLU A 80 -2.60 -22.04 19.48
C GLU A 80 -2.58 -21.96 21.02
N ARG A 81 -2.35 -20.76 21.55
CA ARG A 81 -2.36 -20.49 23.00
C ARG A 81 -3.72 -20.80 23.63
N ASP A 82 -4.82 -20.53 22.93
CA ASP A 82 -6.18 -20.83 23.42
C ASP A 82 -6.48 -22.34 23.39
N ILE A 83 -6.01 -23.07 22.37
CA ILE A 83 -6.11 -24.53 22.30
C ILE A 83 -5.34 -25.17 23.45
N LEU A 84 -4.09 -24.74 23.69
CA LEU A 84 -3.26 -25.26 24.77
C LEU A 84 -3.89 -25.00 26.14
N LYS A 85 -4.46 -23.81 26.36
CA LYS A 85 -5.19 -23.51 27.60
C LYS A 85 -6.40 -24.42 27.80
N ARG A 86 -7.18 -24.68 26.74
CA ARG A 86 -8.33 -25.59 26.80
C ARG A 86 -7.91 -27.03 27.09
N ALA A 87 -6.84 -27.50 26.45
CA ALA A 87 -6.29 -28.83 26.71
C ALA A 87 -5.80 -28.98 28.16
N ALA A 88 -5.01 -28.01 28.65
CA ALA A 88 -4.56 -28.01 30.04
C ALA A 88 -5.72 -28.02 31.04
N ALA A 89 -6.77 -27.22 30.80
CA ALA A 89 -7.97 -27.21 31.63
C ALA A 89 -8.75 -28.54 31.58
N TYR A 90 -8.79 -29.19 30.41
CA TYR A 90 -9.41 -30.51 30.26
C TYR A 90 -8.67 -31.57 31.08
N PHE A 91 -7.34 -31.68 30.91
CA PHE A 91 -6.54 -32.66 31.64
C PHE A 91 -6.52 -32.41 33.16
N ALA A 92 -6.50 -31.15 33.59
CA ALA A 92 -6.58 -30.82 35.02
C ALA A 92 -7.91 -31.25 35.65
N ARG A 93 -9.01 -31.36 34.87
CA ARG A 93 -10.30 -31.85 35.35
C ARG A 93 -10.40 -33.37 35.41
N GLU A 94 -9.69 -34.10 34.54
CA GLU A 94 -9.64 -35.57 34.56
C GLU A 94 -8.70 -36.12 35.63
N ALA A 95 -7.74 -35.33 36.12
CA ALA A 95 -6.78 -35.73 37.15
C ALA A 95 -7.33 -35.66 38.59
N ILE A 96 -8.61 -35.31 38.76
CA ILE A 96 -9.35 -35.23 40.04
C ILE A 96 -10.43 -36.29 40.03
#